data_AF-A0A2A3VIQ3-F1
#
_entry.id   AF-A0A2A3VIQ3-F1
#
_cell.length_a   1.000
_cell.length_b   1.000
_cell.length_c   1.000
_cell.angle_alpha   90.00
_cell.angle_beta   90.00
_cell.angle_gamma   90.00
#
_symmetry.space_group_name_H-M   'P 1'
#
loop_
_entity.id
_entity.type
_entity.pdbx_description
1 polymer ?
#
loop_
_entity_poly.entity_id
_entity_poly.type
_entity_poly.pdbx_seq_one_letter_code
_entity_poly.pdbx_strand_id
1 'polypeptide(L)'
;MNRTPLLTAALVAACLLPPGAAAEDWAARLRTDAAAFHGALQASHPGPVDPENPQFAAQLDAGLARVLARADAVDGFAGYWWALREFQAGFDDGHVQLSSDDAAPDLPARWPGFLTRWSSAGHVVATRLEAPGLPPLDARLVACDGVDAEALAAQHVGRVRGRWTLDAQRVTHAGRLFLDAGDPWAPPPTRCRFTHHGRELDIALDWQPIEGDALARHLASTRALHDTATGVRTPRPGQLWIAAGSFDADEDADALNALLAALDDRASGRGAARGARPARQRRRFLALEPRDRAPALGR
;
A
#
# COMPACT_ATOMS: atom_id res chain seq x y z
N MET A 1 64.07 42.08 51.47
CA MET A 1 62.82 42.50 50.81
C MET A 1 62.58 41.58 49.61
N ASN A 2 61.44 40.90 49.65
CA ASN A 2 60.68 40.16 48.61
C ASN A 2 61.41 39.26 47.59
N ARG A 3 61.23 37.95 47.78
CA ARG A 3 61.23 36.95 46.69
C ARG A 3 59.88 36.24 46.70
N THR A 4 59.05 36.56 45.71
CA THR A 4 57.75 35.90 45.45
C THR A 4 57.98 34.81 44.40
N PRO A 5 57.64 33.53 44.63
CA PRO A 5 57.61 32.55 43.56
C PRO A 5 56.24 32.59 42.87
N LEU A 6 56.26 32.74 41.55
CA LEU A 6 55.10 32.55 40.68
C LEU A 6 54.79 31.06 40.59
N LEU A 7 53.65 30.65 41.15
CA LEU A 7 53.04 29.34 40.93
C LEU A 7 52.21 29.41 39.64
N THR A 8 52.72 28.81 38.58
CA THR A 8 51.99 28.61 37.32
C THR A 8 51.01 27.44 37.51
N ALA A 9 49.73 27.74 37.75
CA ALA A 9 48.68 26.74 37.75
C ALA A 9 48.31 26.41 36.29
N ALA A 10 48.65 25.20 35.84
CA ALA A 10 48.14 24.67 34.58
C ALA A 10 46.68 24.24 34.78
N LEU A 11 45.73 25.02 34.25
CA LEU A 11 44.35 24.57 34.09
C LEU A 11 44.32 23.51 32.98
N VAL A 12 44.14 22.25 33.37
CA VAL A 12 43.69 21.20 32.46
C VAL A 12 42.20 21.43 32.24
N ALA A 13 41.84 22.05 31.11
CA ALA A 13 40.46 22.09 30.65
C ALA A 13 40.07 20.69 30.18
N ALA A 14 39.41 19.92 31.06
CA ALA A 14 38.72 18.71 30.66
C ALA A 14 37.54 19.11 29.76
N CYS A 15 37.67 18.87 28.46
CA CYS A 15 36.54 18.89 27.53
C CYS A 15 35.56 17.79 27.97
N LEU A 16 34.58 18.15 28.80
CA LEU A 16 33.37 17.37 28.99
C LEU A 16 32.59 17.46 27.67
N LEU A 17 32.83 16.51 26.77
CA LEU A 17 31.89 16.21 25.71
C LEU A 17 30.54 15.93 26.40
N PRO A 18 29.43 16.54 25.95
CA PRO A 18 28.12 16.16 26.46
C PRO A 18 27.96 14.64 26.27
N PRO A 19 27.34 13.91 27.22
CA PRO A 19 27.04 12.51 26.99
C PRO A 19 26.24 12.44 25.69
N GLY A 20 26.84 11.85 24.66
CA GLY A 20 26.09 11.52 23.45
C GLY A 20 24.89 10.69 23.90
N ALA A 21 23.69 11.04 23.44
CA ALA A 21 22.52 10.22 23.65
C ALA A 21 22.92 8.77 23.36
N ALA A 22 22.77 7.88 24.35
CA ALA A 22 23.12 6.48 24.16
C ALA A 22 22.38 5.99 22.91
N ALA A 23 23.11 5.32 22.00
CA ALA A 23 22.48 4.72 20.84
C ALA A 23 21.36 3.78 21.33
N GLU A 24 20.18 3.88 20.72
CA GLU A 24 19.04 3.04 21.07
C GLU A 24 19.43 1.56 20.97
N ASP A 25 19.18 0.79 22.03
CA ASP A 25 19.39 -0.65 22.02
C ASP A 25 18.20 -1.34 21.35
N TRP A 26 18.24 -1.38 20.01
CA TRP A 26 17.17 -1.96 19.19
C TRP A 26 16.93 -3.45 19.50
N ALA A 27 17.93 -4.18 19.93
CA ALA A 27 17.79 -5.58 20.33
C ALA A 27 16.99 -5.70 21.63
N ALA A 28 17.32 -4.91 22.66
CA ALA A 28 16.55 -4.86 23.90
C ALA A 28 15.11 -4.36 23.67
N ARG A 29 14.96 -3.35 22.81
CA ARG A 29 13.65 -2.83 22.38
C ARG A 29 12.81 -3.89 21.70
N LEU A 30 13.39 -4.65 20.75
CA LEU A 30 12.70 -5.75 20.07
C LEU A 30 12.19 -6.80 21.06
N ARG A 31 13.02 -7.23 22.01
CA ARG A 31 12.61 -8.23 23.02
C ARG A 31 11.44 -7.73 23.87
N THR A 32 11.50 -6.46 24.28
CA THR A 32 10.45 -5.82 25.09
C THR A 32 9.14 -5.72 24.32
N ASP A 33 9.17 -5.16 23.11
CA ASP A 33 7.95 -4.92 22.33
C ASP A 33 7.37 -6.23 21.77
N ALA A 34 8.19 -7.23 21.45
CA ALA A 34 7.71 -8.56 21.08
C ALA A 34 6.98 -9.26 22.24
N ALA A 35 7.50 -9.15 23.46
CA ALA A 35 6.83 -9.68 24.65
C ALA A 35 5.54 -8.92 24.95
N ALA A 36 5.52 -7.60 24.78
CA ALA A 36 4.32 -6.79 24.95
C ALA A 36 3.25 -7.13 23.90
N PHE A 37 3.65 -7.30 22.64
CA PHE A 37 2.76 -7.71 21.57
C PHE A 37 2.17 -9.11 21.80
N HIS A 38 3.00 -10.06 22.25
CA HIS A 38 2.54 -11.39 22.67
C HIS A 38 1.50 -11.30 23.78
N GLY A 39 1.80 -10.54 24.84
CA GLY A 39 0.87 -10.35 25.97
C GLY A 39 -0.45 -9.69 25.57
N ALA A 40 -0.41 -8.70 24.66
CA ALA A 40 -1.61 -8.06 24.14
C ALA A 40 -2.50 -9.03 23.35
N LEU A 41 -1.90 -9.87 22.50
CA LEU A 41 -2.64 -10.90 21.77
C LEU A 41 -3.22 -11.96 22.72
N GLN A 42 -2.44 -12.42 23.69
CA GLN A 42 -2.91 -13.38 24.69
C GLN A 42 -4.10 -12.84 25.49
N ALA A 43 -4.12 -11.54 25.79
CA ALA A 43 -5.15 -10.91 26.63
C ALA A 43 -6.40 -10.46 25.87
N SER A 44 -6.29 -10.11 24.58
CA SER A 44 -7.37 -9.42 23.86
C SER A 44 -7.74 -10.04 22.51
N HIS A 45 -6.91 -10.91 21.94
CA HIS A 45 -7.29 -11.64 20.74
C HIS A 45 -8.32 -12.74 21.11
N PRO A 46 -9.31 -13.07 20.26
CA PRO A 46 -10.24 -14.18 20.55
C PRO A 46 -9.60 -15.56 20.39
N GLY A 47 -8.53 -15.67 19.60
CA GLY A 47 -7.83 -16.92 19.29
C GLY A 47 -7.44 -17.80 20.49
N PRO A 48 -6.89 -17.29 21.60
CA PRO A 48 -6.53 -18.09 22.78
C PRO A 48 -7.69 -18.84 23.43
N VAL A 49 -8.93 -18.38 23.24
CA VAL A 49 -10.15 -18.98 23.83
C VAL A 49 -11.05 -19.64 22.78
N ASP A 50 -10.64 -19.62 21.51
CA ASP A 50 -11.40 -20.15 20.40
C ASP A 50 -11.19 -21.68 20.27
N PRO A 51 -12.22 -22.50 20.55
CA PRO A 51 -12.10 -23.95 20.41
C PRO A 51 -11.93 -24.42 18.96
N GLU A 52 -12.28 -23.58 17.97
CA GLU A 52 -12.07 -23.87 16.54
C GLU A 52 -10.65 -23.52 16.07
N ASN A 53 -9.88 -22.80 16.89
CA ASN A 53 -8.49 -22.47 16.64
C ASN A 53 -7.54 -22.97 17.75
N PRO A 54 -7.46 -24.28 17.98
CA PRO A 54 -6.64 -24.84 19.05
C PRO A 54 -5.13 -24.62 18.86
N GLN A 55 -4.70 -24.19 17.66
CA GLN A 55 -3.30 -23.95 17.32
C GLN A 55 -2.84 -22.55 17.72
N PHE A 56 -3.74 -21.61 18.02
CA PHE A 56 -3.40 -20.20 18.19
C PHE A 56 -2.31 -19.97 19.25
N ALA A 57 -2.45 -20.56 20.43
CA ALA A 57 -1.48 -20.38 21.52
C ALA A 57 -0.08 -20.88 21.13
N ALA A 58 0.01 -22.06 20.50
CA ALA A 58 1.27 -22.59 20.02
C ALA A 58 1.89 -21.73 18.90
N GLN A 59 1.07 -21.18 18.01
CA GLN A 59 1.52 -20.26 16.96
C GLN A 59 2.05 -18.94 17.54
N LEU A 60 1.36 -18.39 18.54
CA LEU A 60 1.74 -17.19 19.26
C LEU A 60 3.09 -17.36 19.96
N ASP A 61 3.28 -18.46 20.69
CA ASP A 61 4.54 -18.78 21.36
C ASP A 61 5.69 -19.03 20.37
N ALA A 62 5.42 -19.76 19.29
CA ALA A 62 6.41 -20.01 18.25
C ALA A 62 6.82 -18.71 17.54
N GLY A 63 5.90 -17.77 17.34
CA GLY A 63 6.18 -16.45 16.79
C GLY A 63 7.09 -15.63 17.70
N LEU A 64 6.78 -15.58 19.01
CA LEU A 64 7.63 -14.90 19.99
C LEU A 64 9.04 -15.50 20.00
N ALA A 65 9.17 -16.83 20.03
CA ALA A 65 10.46 -17.51 20.00
C ALA A 65 11.29 -17.14 18.76
N ARG A 66 10.67 -17.08 17.57
CA ARG A 66 11.36 -16.66 16.32
C ARG A 66 11.87 -15.23 16.38
N VAL A 67 11.08 -14.30 16.93
CA VAL A 67 11.52 -12.90 17.08
C VAL A 67 12.66 -12.77 18.08
N LEU A 68 12.56 -13.45 19.22
CA LEU A 68 13.60 -13.40 20.25
C LEU A 68 14.93 -13.95 19.72
N ALA A 69 14.89 -15.01 18.91
CA ALA A 69 16.08 -15.54 18.24
C ALA A 69 16.72 -14.54 17.25
N ARG A 70 15.93 -13.63 16.68
CA ARG A 70 16.42 -12.58 15.78
C ARG A 70 17.00 -11.38 16.50
N ALA A 71 16.60 -11.12 17.73
CA ALA A 71 17.02 -9.94 18.48
C ALA A 71 18.54 -9.83 18.63
N ASP A 72 19.26 -10.95 18.67
CA ASP A 72 20.73 -10.95 18.76
C ASP A 72 21.43 -10.40 17.50
N ALA A 73 20.74 -10.40 16.36
CA ALA A 73 21.24 -9.90 15.07
C ALA A 73 20.71 -8.51 14.71
N VAL A 74 19.92 -7.87 15.58
CA VAL A 74 19.35 -6.54 15.33
C VAL A 74 20.29 -5.45 15.83
N ASP A 75 20.75 -4.62 14.91
CA ASP A 75 21.66 -3.49 15.15
C ASP A 75 21.00 -2.12 14.86
N GLY A 76 19.77 -2.12 14.37
CA GLY A 76 19.08 -0.92 13.90
C GLY A 76 17.57 -1.08 13.79
N PHE A 77 16.90 0.05 13.53
CA PHE A 77 15.44 0.11 13.41
C PHE A 77 14.88 -0.84 12.34
N ALA A 78 15.56 -1.01 11.20
CA ALA A 78 15.10 -1.89 10.14
C ALA A 78 15.01 -3.36 10.59
N GLY A 79 16.02 -3.88 11.28
CA GLY A 79 15.99 -5.22 11.86
C GLY A 79 14.89 -5.36 12.91
N TYR A 80 14.75 -4.38 13.80
CA TYR A 80 13.66 -4.33 14.78
C TYR A 80 12.27 -4.40 14.10
N TRP A 81 12.04 -3.54 13.11
CA TRP A 81 10.76 -3.41 12.42
C TRP A 81 10.41 -4.69 11.65
N TRP A 82 11.32 -5.21 10.84
CA TRP A 82 11.06 -6.37 10.01
C TRP A 82 10.89 -7.67 10.83
N ALA A 83 11.54 -7.79 11.99
CA ALA A 83 11.30 -8.89 12.92
C ALA A 83 9.88 -8.85 13.50
N LEU A 84 9.42 -7.68 13.96
CA LEU A 84 8.05 -7.52 14.45
C LEU A 84 7.00 -7.72 13.35
N ARG A 85 7.26 -7.20 12.14
CA ARG A 85 6.36 -7.39 10.99
C ARG A 85 6.20 -8.87 10.63
N GLU A 86 7.27 -9.66 10.69
CA GLU A 86 7.17 -11.11 10.48
C GLU A 86 6.39 -11.80 11.59
N PHE A 87 6.57 -11.39 12.85
CA PHE A 87 5.77 -11.93 13.96
C PHE A 87 4.28 -11.70 13.73
N GLN A 88 3.91 -10.45 13.44
CA GLN A 88 2.53 -10.07 13.11
C GLN A 88 1.99 -10.85 11.90
N ALA A 89 2.79 -10.99 10.85
CA ALA A 89 2.40 -11.70 9.65
C ALA A 89 2.09 -13.19 9.90
N GLY A 90 2.77 -13.82 10.86
CA GLY A 90 2.62 -15.24 11.16
C GLY A 90 1.24 -15.66 11.69
N PHE A 91 0.38 -14.71 12.05
CA PHE A 91 -1.00 -14.99 12.46
C PHE A 91 -1.97 -15.11 11.28
N ASP A 92 -1.57 -14.67 10.08
CA ASP A 92 -2.43 -14.64 8.90
C ASP A 92 -3.81 -13.97 9.15
N ASP A 93 -3.88 -12.97 10.05
CA ASP A 93 -5.11 -12.29 10.46
C ASP A 93 -5.14 -10.81 10.02
N GLY A 94 -6.21 -10.40 9.33
CA GLY A 94 -6.39 -9.04 8.80
C GLY A 94 -6.55 -7.95 9.86
N HIS A 95 -6.93 -8.34 11.06
CA HIS A 95 -7.22 -7.45 12.18
C HIS A 95 -6.04 -7.32 13.15
N VAL A 96 -5.05 -8.22 13.06
CA VAL A 96 -3.80 -8.10 13.78
C VAL A 96 -2.85 -7.23 12.96
N GLN A 97 -2.67 -5.98 13.37
CA GLN A 97 -1.86 -5.00 12.63
C GLN A 97 -0.79 -4.37 13.51
N LEU A 98 0.32 -3.99 12.88
CA LEU A 98 1.37 -3.16 13.46
C LEU A 98 1.57 -1.93 12.59
N SER A 99 1.57 -0.77 13.23
CA SER A 99 1.93 0.52 12.66
C SER A 99 3.07 1.13 13.46
N SER A 100 3.92 1.90 12.77
CA SER A 100 4.83 2.83 13.43
C SER A 100 4.09 4.14 13.71
N ASP A 101 4.54 4.89 14.72
CA ASP A 101 4.14 6.28 14.89
C ASP A 101 5.00 7.21 14.00
N ASP A 102 4.64 8.49 13.97
CA ASP A 102 5.35 9.52 13.19
C ASP A 102 6.76 9.84 13.73
N ALA A 103 7.09 9.35 14.94
CA ALA A 103 8.40 9.55 15.57
C ALA A 103 9.38 8.40 15.26
N ALA A 104 8.89 7.31 14.67
CA ALA A 104 9.72 6.19 14.28
C ALA A 104 10.76 6.60 13.21
N PRO A 105 11.98 6.04 13.25
CA PRO A 105 12.97 6.30 12.21
C PRO A 105 12.46 5.90 10.83
N ASP A 106 12.85 6.64 9.80
CA ASP A 106 12.53 6.28 8.41
C ASP A 106 13.21 4.96 8.00
N LEU A 107 12.58 4.26 7.06
CA LEU A 107 13.17 3.14 6.34
C LEU A 107 13.42 3.56 4.88
N PRO A 108 14.63 4.03 4.55
CA PRO A 108 14.97 4.43 3.19
C PRO A 108 14.72 3.28 2.21
N ALA A 109 13.96 3.58 1.15
CA ALA A 109 13.64 2.59 0.14
C ALA A 109 14.67 2.60 -1.00
N ARG A 110 15.01 1.41 -1.49
CA ARG A 110 15.77 1.20 -2.71
C ARG A 110 15.00 0.29 -3.67
N TRP A 111 15.28 0.42 -4.95
CA TRP A 111 14.63 -0.35 -6.01
C TRP A 111 15.54 -0.46 -7.25
N PRO A 112 15.29 -1.42 -8.15
CA PRO A 112 16.10 -1.60 -9.36
C PRO A 112 15.63 -0.77 -10.56
N GLY A 113 14.79 0.25 -10.34
CA GLY A 113 14.21 1.05 -11.43
C GLY A 113 12.96 0.45 -12.10
N PHE A 114 12.37 -0.62 -11.55
CA PHE A 114 11.08 -1.17 -11.98
C PHE A 114 10.35 -1.85 -10.82
N LEU A 115 9.03 -2.01 -10.94
CA LEU A 115 8.21 -2.82 -10.01
C LEU A 115 7.31 -3.79 -10.79
N THR A 116 6.86 -4.84 -10.11
CA THR A 116 5.96 -5.86 -10.68
C THR A 116 4.55 -5.76 -10.13
N ARG A 117 3.57 -6.29 -10.86
CA ARG A 117 2.22 -6.59 -10.37
C ARG A 117 1.96 -8.09 -10.41
N TRP A 118 1.00 -8.55 -9.61
CA TRP A 118 0.49 -9.92 -9.70
C TRP A 118 -0.52 -10.03 -10.84
N SER A 119 -0.49 -11.14 -11.56
CA SER A 119 -1.42 -11.47 -12.65
C SER A 119 -1.65 -12.98 -12.69
N SER A 120 -2.53 -13.44 -13.57
CA SER A 120 -2.71 -14.88 -13.82
C SER A 120 -1.45 -15.57 -14.36
N ALA A 121 -0.49 -14.80 -14.89
CA ALA A 121 0.81 -15.29 -15.33
C ALA A 121 1.90 -15.16 -14.25
N GLY A 122 1.53 -14.84 -13.00
CA GLY A 122 2.47 -14.54 -11.92
C GLY A 122 2.93 -13.08 -11.93
N HIS A 123 4.16 -12.83 -11.44
CA HIS A 123 4.75 -11.49 -11.37
C HIS A 123 5.13 -10.96 -12.76
N VAL A 124 4.56 -9.82 -13.15
CA VAL A 124 4.86 -9.14 -14.43
C VAL A 124 5.28 -7.70 -14.19
N VAL A 125 6.21 -7.18 -14.98
CA VAL A 125 6.68 -5.78 -14.86
C VAL A 125 5.52 -4.81 -15.15
N ALA A 126 5.21 -3.96 -14.18
CA ALA A 126 4.10 -3.01 -14.25
C ALA A 126 4.56 -1.58 -14.54
N THR A 127 5.75 -1.22 -14.05
CA THR A 127 6.32 0.11 -14.19
C THR A 127 7.82 0.04 -14.20
N ARG A 128 8.48 0.96 -14.89
CA ARG A 128 9.92 1.03 -15.07
C ARG A 128 10.36 2.46 -15.35
N LEU A 129 11.63 2.74 -15.10
CA LEU A 129 12.31 3.91 -15.65
C LEU A 129 12.49 3.75 -17.17
N GLU A 130 12.59 4.88 -17.86
CA GLU A 130 13.01 4.93 -19.26
C GLU A 130 14.54 4.86 -19.37
N ALA A 131 15.07 3.66 -19.12
CA ALA A 131 16.50 3.37 -19.18
C ALA A 131 16.78 2.06 -19.95
N PRO A 132 17.93 1.96 -20.65
CA PRO A 132 18.35 0.70 -21.27
C PRO A 132 18.66 -0.35 -20.20
N GLY A 133 18.60 -1.63 -20.57
CA GLY A 133 18.97 -2.74 -19.68
C GLY A 133 17.94 -3.12 -18.61
N LEU A 134 16.83 -2.38 -18.49
CA LEU A 134 15.70 -2.75 -17.63
C LEU A 134 14.73 -3.70 -18.34
N PRO A 135 14.00 -4.56 -17.63
CA PRO A 135 13.03 -5.46 -18.26
C PRO A 135 11.89 -4.67 -18.92
N PRO A 136 11.36 -5.12 -20.07
CA PRO A 136 10.19 -4.50 -20.71
C PRO A 136 8.95 -4.56 -19.82
N LEU A 137 7.99 -3.65 -20.05
CA LEU A 137 6.65 -3.79 -19.47
C LEU A 137 6.03 -5.13 -19.85
N ASP A 138 5.24 -5.70 -18.95
CA ASP A 138 4.59 -7.01 -19.06
C ASP A 138 5.55 -8.21 -19.21
N ALA A 139 6.86 -8.00 -19.11
CA ALA A 139 7.80 -9.11 -18.97
C ALA A 139 7.51 -9.87 -17.67
N ARG A 140 7.38 -11.20 -17.77
CA ARG A 140 7.07 -12.08 -16.65
C ARG A 140 8.36 -12.48 -15.94
N LEU A 141 8.42 -12.27 -14.63
CA LEU A 141 9.51 -12.74 -13.79
C LEU A 141 9.49 -14.27 -13.72
N VAL A 142 10.66 -14.89 -13.89
CA VAL A 142 10.82 -16.35 -13.78
C VAL A 142 11.56 -16.72 -12.51
N ALA A 143 12.70 -16.07 -12.25
CA ALA A 143 13.52 -16.35 -11.08
C ALA A 143 14.48 -15.19 -10.80
N CYS A 144 14.97 -15.09 -9.57
CA CYS A 144 16.11 -14.25 -9.22
C CYS A 144 17.13 -15.05 -8.42
N ASP A 145 18.42 -14.93 -8.74
CA ASP A 145 19.52 -15.63 -8.07
C ASP A 145 19.27 -17.15 -7.87
N GLY A 146 18.59 -17.77 -8.84
CA GLY A 146 18.23 -19.19 -8.80
C GLY A 146 16.95 -19.54 -8.03
N VAL A 147 16.32 -18.57 -7.34
CA VAL A 147 15.05 -18.72 -6.63
C VAL A 147 13.88 -18.42 -7.57
N ASP A 148 12.91 -19.32 -7.63
CA ASP A 148 11.67 -19.13 -8.39
C ASP A 148 10.93 -17.85 -7.98
N ALA A 149 10.27 -17.19 -8.93
CA ALA A 149 9.59 -15.92 -8.72
C ALA A 149 8.53 -15.96 -7.60
N GLU A 150 7.73 -17.02 -7.51
CA GLU A 150 6.70 -17.13 -6.48
C GLU A 150 7.31 -17.42 -5.11
N ALA A 151 8.33 -18.29 -5.08
CA ALA A 151 9.08 -18.57 -3.86
C ALA A 151 9.78 -17.32 -3.32
N LEU A 152 10.40 -16.53 -4.21
CA LEU A 152 11.01 -15.25 -3.87
C LEU A 152 9.98 -14.28 -3.29
N ALA A 153 8.82 -14.16 -3.93
CA ALA A 153 7.76 -13.27 -3.45
C ALA A 153 7.18 -13.72 -2.09
N ALA A 154 7.03 -15.02 -1.86
CA ALA A 154 6.63 -15.54 -0.56
C ALA A 154 7.68 -15.22 0.53
N GLN A 155 8.97 -15.37 0.21
CA GLN A 155 10.06 -15.11 1.15
C GLN A 155 10.23 -13.61 1.48
N HIS A 156 10.07 -12.73 0.49
CA HIS A 156 10.34 -11.29 0.64
C HIS A 156 9.09 -10.51 1.06
N VAL A 157 7.94 -10.82 0.47
CA VAL A 157 6.69 -10.06 0.70
C VAL A 157 5.76 -10.82 1.61
N GLY A 158 5.50 -12.10 1.31
CA GLY A 158 4.56 -12.93 2.06
C GLY A 158 4.92 -13.05 3.53
N ARG A 159 6.21 -13.31 3.82
CA ARG A 159 6.76 -13.45 5.17
C ARG A 159 6.42 -12.31 6.13
N VAL A 160 6.34 -11.07 5.63
CA VAL A 160 6.15 -9.85 6.45
C VAL A 160 4.79 -9.18 6.25
N ARG A 161 3.96 -9.73 5.36
CA ARG A 161 2.58 -9.29 5.11
C ARG A 161 1.54 -10.29 5.62
N GLY A 162 1.89 -11.57 5.69
CA GLY A 162 0.97 -12.65 6.01
C GLY A 162 -0.02 -12.90 4.87
N ARG A 163 -0.84 -13.94 5.03
CA ARG A 163 -1.95 -14.32 4.16
C ARG A 163 -1.55 -14.42 2.68
N TRP A 164 -0.31 -14.81 2.39
CA TRP A 164 0.23 -14.81 1.03
C TRP A 164 -0.43 -15.83 0.09
N THR A 165 -1.20 -16.76 0.66
CA THR A 165 -2.05 -17.69 -0.10
C THR A 165 -3.27 -16.99 -0.72
N LEU A 166 -3.66 -15.80 -0.24
CA LEU A 166 -4.79 -15.04 -0.78
C LEU A 166 -4.37 -14.24 -2.01
N ASP A 167 -5.08 -14.41 -3.11
CA ASP A 167 -4.87 -13.62 -4.34
C ASP A 167 -4.99 -12.11 -4.06
N ALA A 168 -5.92 -11.70 -3.20
CA ALA A 168 -6.07 -10.30 -2.82
C ALA A 168 -4.78 -9.72 -2.18
N GLN A 169 -4.06 -10.51 -1.38
CA GLN A 169 -2.79 -10.08 -0.79
C GLN A 169 -1.68 -10.00 -1.84
N ARG A 170 -1.64 -10.97 -2.76
CA ARG A 170 -0.70 -10.97 -3.88
C ARG A 170 -0.91 -9.75 -4.78
N VAL A 171 -2.15 -9.44 -5.16
CA VAL A 171 -2.49 -8.26 -5.95
C VAL A 171 -2.12 -6.97 -5.23
N THR A 172 -2.47 -6.84 -3.94
CA THR A 172 -2.21 -5.61 -3.17
C THR A 172 -0.72 -5.36 -2.91
N HIS A 173 0.08 -6.42 -2.79
CA HIS A 173 1.47 -6.31 -2.31
C HIS A 173 2.54 -6.76 -3.31
N ALA A 174 2.21 -7.31 -4.48
CA ALA A 174 3.21 -7.71 -5.49
C ALA A 174 4.10 -6.57 -5.98
N GLY A 175 3.61 -5.32 -5.92
CA GLY A 175 4.40 -4.11 -6.14
C GLY A 175 5.62 -3.95 -5.23
N ARG A 176 5.68 -4.72 -4.14
CA ARG A 176 6.73 -4.61 -3.12
C ARG A 176 7.87 -5.62 -3.29
N LEU A 177 7.80 -6.54 -4.26
CA LEU A 177 8.82 -7.57 -4.45
C LEU A 177 10.23 -6.98 -4.72
N PHE A 178 10.27 -5.87 -5.47
CA PHE A 178 11.51 -5.17 -5.82
C PHE A 178 11.65 -3.85 -5.05
N LEU A 179 11.20 -3.85 -3.79
CA LEU A 179 11.46 -2.79 -2.84
C LEU A 179 12.31 -3.34 -1.70
N ASP A 180 13.46 -2.72 -1.50
CA ASP A 180 14.32 -2.98 -0.36
C ASP A 180 14.18 -1.82 0.61
N ALA A 181 13.84 -2.11 1.86
CA ALA A 181 13.84 -1.13 2.94
C ALA A 181 14.65 -1.66 4.14
N GLY A 182 15.76 -2.35 3.84
CA GLY A 182 16.74 -2.80 4.82
C GLY A 182 16.31 -4.02 5.63
N ASP A 183 15.50 -4.93 5.05
CA ASP A 183 15.16 -6.20 5.72
C ASP A 183 16.39 -7.13 5.72
N PRO A 184 17.02 -7.39 6.90
CA PRO A 184 18.25 -8.19 6.94
C PRO A 184 18.01 -9.67 6.62
N TRP A 185 16.75 -10.14 6.62
CA TRP A 185 16.38 -11.52 6.32
C TRP A 185 15.82 -11.70 4.91
N ALA A 186 15.68 -10.63 4.12
CA ALA A 186 15.31 -10.68 2.70
C ALA A 186 16.21 -9.73 1.88
N PRO A 187 17.53 -10.02 1.78
CA PRO A 187 18.44 -9.17 1.04
C PRO A 187 18.01 -9.05 -0.43
N PRO A 188 18.13 -7.87 -1.05
CA PRO A 188 17.70 -7.66 -2.43
C PRO A 188 18.43 -8.59 -3.41
N PRO A 189 17.72 -9.21 -4.38
CA PRO A 189 18.37 -10.03 -5.40
C PRO A 189 19.31 -9.21 -6.29
N THR A 190 20.32 -9.88 -6.86
CA THR A 190 21.34 -9.24 -7.71
C THR A 190 21.08 -9.43 -9.19
N ARG A 191 20.41 -10.52 -9.57
CA ARG A 191 20.12 -10.86 -10.96
C ARG A 191 18.80 -11.59 -11.08
N CYS A 192 18.02 -11.22 -12.10
CA CYS A 192 16.72 -11.82 -12.35
C CYS A 192 16.55 -12.20 -13.82
N ARG A 193 15.86 -13.32 -14.03
CA ARG A 193 15.47 -13.80 -15.35
C ARG A 193 13.99 -13.53 -15.58
N PHE A 194 13.71 -12.95 -16.73
CA PHE A 194 12.37 -12.64 -17.21
C PHE A 194 12.08 -13.38 -18.50
N THR A 195 10.80 -13.51 -18.83
CA THR A 195 10.35 -13.92 -20.16
C THR A 195 9.47 -12.84 -20.77
N HIS A 196 9.70 -12.53 -22.04
CA HIS A 196 8.92 -11.54 -22.78
C HIS A 196 8.77 -12.02 -24.23
N HIS A 197 7.52 -12.19 -24.68
CA HIS A 197 7.19 -12.76 -25.99
C HIS A 197 7.97 -14.05 -26.33
N GLY A 198 8.09 -14.96 -25.37
CA GLY A 198 8.78 -16.25 -25.53
C GLY A 198 10.31 -16.17 -25.50
N ARG A 199 10.91 -14.99 -25.31
CA ARG A 199 12.36 -14.82 -25.14
C ARG A 199 12.72 -14.67 -23.68
N GLU A 200 13.80 -15.31 -23.26
CA GLU A 200 14.37 -15.08 -21.92
C GLU A 200 15.27 -13.85 -21.92
N LEU A 201 15.23 -13.10 -20.82
CA LEU A 201 16.04 -11.91 -20.56
C LEU A 201 16.70 -12.09 -19.20
N ASP A 202 18.02 -11.99 -19.13
CA ASP A 202 18.79 -12.00 -17.88
C ASP A 202 19.19 -10.56 -17.56
N ILE A 203 18.76 -10.06 -16.40
CA ILE A 203 18.89 -8.66 -16.00
C ILE A 203 19.68 -8.61 -14.69
N ALA A 204 20.82 -7.93 -14.71
CA ALA A 204 21.50 -7.52 -13.49
C ALA A 204 20.77 -6.33 -12.87
N LEU A 205 20.52 -6.41 -11.55
CA LEU A 205 19.78 -5.38 -10.83
C LEU A 205 20.71 -4.33 -10.24
N ASP A 206 20.42 -3.07 -10.51
CA ASP A 206 21.12 -1.93 -9.93
C ASP A 206 20.21 -1.21 -8.93
N TRP A 207 20.46 -1.42 -7.64
CA TRP A 207 19.62 -0.93 -6.56
C TRP A 207 19.98 0.51 -6.20
N GLN A 208 19.05 1.42 -6.49
CA GLN A 208 19.19 2.85 -6.23
C GLN A 208 18.14 3.34 -5.23
N PRO A 209 18.40 4.43 -4.50
CA PRO A 209 17.39 5.08 -3.66
C PRO A 209 16.16 5.52 -4.46
N ILE A 210 15.00 5.56 -3.80
CA ILE A 210 13.77 6.14 -4.35
C ILE A 210 13.06 7.04 -3.33
N GLU A 211 12.72 8.25 -3.78
CA GLU A 211 11.98 9.21 -2.98
C GLU A 211 10.52 8.78 -2.76
N GLY A 212 9.95 9.13 -1.61
CA GLY A 212 8.61 8.70 -1.18
C GLY A 212 7.50 8.98 -2.21
N ASP A 213 7.47 10.19 -2.79
CA ASP A 213 6.48 10.55 -3.80
C ASP A 213 6.61 9.75 -5.10
N ALA A 214 7.85 9.48 -5.53
CA ALA A 214 8.11 8.67 -6.70
C ALA A 214 7.70 7.22 -6.44
N LEU A 215 8.05 6.69 -5.26
CA LEU A 215 7.67 5.37 -4.81
C LEU A 215 6.14 5.19 -4.77
N ALA A 216 5.41 6.16 -4.22
CA ALA A 216 3.96 6.14 -4.17
C ALA A 216 3.33 6.05 -5.57
N ARG A 217 3.85 6.84 -6.54
CA ARG A 217 3.38 6.78 -7.94
C ARG A 217 3.64 5.42 -8.59
N HIS A 218 4.84 4.86 -8.43
CA HIS A 218 5.17 3.55 -8.99
C HIS A 218 4.33 2.44 -8.34
N LEU A 219 4.14 2.47 -7.02
CA LEU A 219 3.27 1.50 -6.33
C LEU A 219 1.81 1.61 -6.78
N ALA A 220 1.27 2.81 -6.97
CA ALA A 220 -0.08 3.00 -7.48
C ALA A 220 -0.26 2.32 -8.86
N SER A 221 0.75 2.40 -9.73
CA SER A 221 0.73 1.74 -11.05
C SER A 221 0.82 0.21 -11.02
N THR A 222 1.21 -0.39 -9.88
CA THR A 222 1.29 -1.87 -9.73
C THR A 222 -0.05 -2.50 -9.39
N ARG A 223 -1.04 -1.69 -9.01
CA ARG A 223 -2.38 -2.17 -8.68
C ARG A 223 -3.23 -2.19 -9.95
N ALA A 224 -3.97 -3.27 -10.17
CA ALA A 224 -5.01 -3.26 -11.17
C ALA A 224 -6.07 -2.23 -10.76
N LEU A 225 -6.08 -1.06 -11.41
CA LEU A 225 -7.10 -0.05 -11.19
C LEU A 225 -8.41 -0.57 -11.81
N HIS A 226 -9.22 -1.25 -11.01
CA HIS A 226 -10.64 -1.30 -11.30
C HIS A 226 -11.23 0.04 -10.88
N ASP A 227 -12.12 0.59 -11.70
CA ASP A 227 -12.93 1.73 -11.30
C ASP A 227 -13.78 1.31 -10.10
N THR A 228 -13.34 1.71 -8.91
CA THR A 228 -14.02 1.50 -7.64
C THR A 228 -15.00 2.63 -7.34
N ALA A 229 -15.39 3.47 -8.30
CA ALA A 229 -16.38 4.50 -8.02
C ALA A 229 -17.72 3.88 -7.57
N THR A 230 -18.21 4.34 -6.42
CA THR A 230 -19.55 4.02 -5.92
C THR A 230 -20.61 4.62 -6.85
N GLY A 231 -21.58 3.81 -7.29
CA GLY A 231 -22.68 4.30 -8.12
C GLY A 231 -23.45 3.22 -8.88
N VAL A 232 -24.38 3.68 -9.73
CA VAL A 232 -25.22 2.81 -10.57
C VAL A 232 -25.00 3.13 -12.04
N ARG A 233 -24.66 2.12 -12.83
CA ARG A 233 -24.56 2.18 -14.29
C ARG A 233 -25.57 1.23 -14.93
N THR A 234 -26.05 1.58 -16.12
CA THR A 234 -26.95 0.76 -16.92
C THR A 234 -26.21 0.33 -18.19
N PRO A 235 -25.42 -0.75 -18.14
CA PRO A 235 -24.63 -1.16 -19.30
C PRO A 235 -25.49 -1.54 -20.50
N ARG A 236 -26.70 -2.04 -20.27
CA ARG A 236 -27.71 -2.35 -21.29
C ARG A 236 -29.13 -2.08 -20.76
N PRO A 237 -30.14 -1.84 -21.62
CA PRO A 237 -31.52 -1.70 -21.21
C PRO A 237 -31.99 -2.88 -20.34
N GLY A 238 -32.60 -2.59 -19.20
CA GLY A 238 -33.06 -3.61 -18.25
C GLY A 238 -31.99 -4.21 -17.34
N GLN A 239 -30.72 -3.81 -17.45
CA GLN A 239 -29.64 -4.26 -16.57
C GLN A 239 -29.11 -3.12 -15.71
N LEU A 240 -29.05 -3.33 -14.39
CA LEU A 240 -28.38 -2.44 -13.46
C LEU A 240 -27.06 -3.08 -13.02
N TRP A 241 -26.00 -2.29 -13.09
CA TRP A 241 -24.73 -2.59 -12.45
C TRP A 241 -24.55 -1.61 -11.30
N ILE A 242 -24.49 -2.17 -10.08
CA ILE A 242 -24.36 -1.41 -8.84
C ILE A 242 -22.93 -1.64 -8.34
N ALA A 243 -22.20 -0.56 -8.08
CA ALA A 243 -20.89 -0.59 -7.47
C ALA A 243 -20.96 0.10 -6.11
N ALA A 244 -20.55 -0.60 -5.05
CA ALA A 244 -20.21 -0.01 -3.77
C ALA A 244 -18.69 -0.09 -3.67
N GLY A 245 -18.03 1.04 -3.92
CA GLY A 245 -16.57 1.16 -3.97
C GLY A 245 -15.89 1.08 -2.62
N SER A 246 -16.66 1.38 -1.58
CA SER A 246 -16.24 1.48 -0.20
C SER A 246 -17.44 1.20 0.70
N PHE A 247 -17.15 0.83 1.94
CA PHE A 247 -18.11 0.67 3.02
C PHE A 247 -17.80 1.61 4.20
N ASP A 248 -16.90 2.57 3.99
CA ASP A 248 -16.63 3.63 4.96
C ASP A 248 -17.78 4.65 4.91
N ALA A 249 -18.62 4.62 5.93
CA ALA A 249 -19.81 5.47 5.99
C ALA A 249 -19.48 6.93 6.33
N ASP A 250 -18.26 7.22 6.80
CA ASP A 250 -17.84 8.57 7.17
C ASP A 250 -17.19 9.27 5.96
N GLU A 251 -16.19 8.63 5.35
CA GLU A 251 -15.46 9.22 4.21
C GLU A 251 -16.30 9.25 2.92
N ASP A 252 -17.14 8.24 2.70
CA ASP A 252 -17.90 8.07 1.45
C ASP A 252 -19.40 8.31 1.60
N ALA A 253 -19.82 8.98 2.69
CA ALA A 253 -21.23 9.23 3.02
C ALA A 253 -22.02 9.79 1.81
N ASP A 254 -21.47 10.80 1.13
CA ASP A 254 -22.11 11.44 -0.02
C ASP A 254 -22.28 10.48 -1.21
N ALA A 255 -21.25 9.69 -1.50
CA ALA A 255 -21.26 8.73 -2.60
C ALA A 255 -22.25 7.59 -2.34
N LEU A 256 -22.31 7.09 -1.10
CA LEU A 256 -23.26 6.07 -0.68
C LEU A 256 -24.71 6.61 -0.69
N ASN A 257 -24.93 7.81 -0.17
CA ASN A 257 -26.24 8.47 -0.20
C ASN A 257 -26.70 8.72 -1.65
N ALA A 258 -25.81 9.14 -2.53
CA ALA A 258 -26.10 9.31 -3.96
C ALA A 258 -26.46 7.98 -4.63
N LEU A 259 -25.77 6.88 -4.28
CA LEU A 259 -26.10 5.54 -4.73
C LEU A 259 -27.51 5.14 -4.26
N LEU A 260 -27.83 5.30 -2.97
CA LEU A 260 -29.15 4.97 -2.42
C LEU A 260 -30.27 5.77 -3.11
N ALA A 261 -30.10 7.08 -3.27
CA ALA A 261 -31.06 7.93 -3.98
C ALA A 261 -31.24 7.51 -5.45
N ALA A 262 -30.14 7.13 -6.12
CA ALA A 262 -30.16 6.64 -7.50
C ALA A 262 -30.91 5.30 -7.65
N LEU A 263 -30.87 4.44 -6.62
CA LEU A 263 -31.63 3.20 -6.58
C LEU A 263 -33.11 3.46 -6.30
N ASP A 264 -33.43 4.36 -5.37
CA ASP A 264 -34.81 4.73 -5.04
C ASP A 264 -35.55 5.37 -6.22
N ASP A 265 -34.88 6.25 -6.97
CA ASP A 265 -35.46 6.87 -8.17
C ASP A 265 -35.76 5.85 -9.28
N ARG A 266 -34.96 4.78 -9.37
CA ARG A 266 -35.19 3.69 -10.34
C ARG A 266 -36.29 2.76 -9.88
N ALA A 267 -36.29 2.37 -8.61
CA ALA A 267 -37.34 1.56 -8.00
C ALA A 267 -38.71 2.24 -8.09
N SER A 268 -38.74 3.56 -7.96
CA SER A 268 -39.97 4.37 -8.06
C SER A 268 -40.39 4.71 -9.49
N GLY A 269 -39.65 4.27 -10.53
CA GLY A 269 -39.92 4.61 -11.93
C GLY A 269 -39.64 6.08 -12.33
N ARG A 270 -39.14 6.90 -11.41
CA ARG A 270 -38.81 8.33 -11.64
C ARG A 270 -37.60 8.52 -12.56
N GLY A 271 -36.69 7.53 -12.61
CA GLY A 271 -35.56 7.51 -13.54
C GLY A 271 -35.95 7.41 -15.02
N ALA A 272 -37.02 6.68 -15.35
CA ALA A 272 -37.51 6.53 -16.73
C ALA A 272 -38.22 7.81 -17.24
N ALA A 273 -38.85 8.56 -16.34
CA ALA A 273 -39.60 9.77 -16.68
C ALA A 273 -38.71 10.98 -17.04
N ARG A 274 -37.44 11.01 -16.60
CA ARG A 274 -36.49 12.10 -16.92
C ARG A 274 -35.83 11.96 -18.31
N GLY A 275 -35.75 10.75 -18.87
CA GLY A 275 -35.24 10.52 -20.23
C GLY A 275 -36.27 10.74 -21.35
N ALA A 276 -37.55 10.92 -21.01
CA ALA A 276 -38.67 10.93 -21.95
C ALA A 276 -39.41 12.28 -22.02
N ARG A 277 -38.74 13.41 -21.78
CA ARG A 277 -39.30 14.74 -22.09
C ARG A 277 -38.72 15.26 -23.41
N PRO A 278 -39.45 15.16 -24.55
CA PRO A 278 -39.07 15.92 -25.73
C PRO A 278 -39.16 17.41 -25.40
N ALA A 279 -38.12 18.16 -25.75
CA ALA A 279 -38.10 19.61 -25.63
C ALA A 279 -39.33 20.20 -26.34
N ARG A 280 -40.32 20.69 -25.58
CA ARG A 280 -41.38 21.54 -26.14
C ARG A 280 -40.71 22.80 -26.67
N GLN A 281 -40.55 22.88 -27.99
CA GLN A 281 -40.29 24.13 -28.69
C GLN A 281 -41.33 25.17 -28.23
N ARG A 282 -40.89 26.16 -27.45
CA ARG A 282 -41.66 27.37 -27.22
C ARG A 282 -41.70 28.13 -28.55
N ARG A 283 -42.79 27.98 -29.30
CA ARG A 283 -43.11 28.93 -30.39
C ARG A 283 -43.32 30.30 -29.75
N ARG A 284 -42.41 31.23 -30.04
CA ARG A 284 -42.58 32.66 -29.78
C ARG A 284 -43.84 33.12 -30.52
N PHE A 285 -44.88 33.49 -29.78
CA PHE A 285 -45.95 34.33 -30.30
C PHE A 285 -45.42 35.76 -30.34
N LEU A 286 -45.27 36.31 -31.53
CA LEU A 286 -45.09 37.75 -31.77
C LEU A 286 -46.44 38.42 -31.53
N ALA A 287 -46.48 39.34 -30.58
CA ALA A 287 -47.54 40.33 -30.47
C ALA A 287 -47.24 41.48 -31.44
N LEU A 288 -48.17 41.75 -32.36
CA LEU A 288 -48.32 43.04 -33.02
C LEU A 288 -49.81 43.36 -33.07
N GLU A 289 -50.13 44.56 -32.59
CA GLU A 289 -51.46 45.11 -32.33
C GLU A 289 -52.34 45.33 -33.58
N PRO A 290 -53.66 45.55 -33.42
CA PRO A 290 -54.62 45.69 -34.51
C PRO A 290 -54.78 47.14 -34.98
N ARG A 291 -54.91 47.37 -36.29
CA ARG A 291 -55.56 48.56 -36.87
C ARG A 291 -56.30 48.25 -38.18
N ASP A 292 -57.63 48.22 -38.05
CA ASP A 292 -58.68 48.80 -38.89
C ASP A 292 -58.59 48.93 -40.44
N ARG A 293 -59.72 48.51 -41.03
CA ARG A 293 -60.47 49.01 -42.21
C ARG A 293 -59.97 48.72 -43.63
N ALA A 294 -60.83 48.00 -44.37
CA ALA A 294 -60.92 47.91 -45.84
C ALA A 294 -61.55 49.19 -46.45
N PRO A 295 -61.88 49.30 -47.77
CA PRO A 295 -61.55 48.46 -48.95
C PRO A 295 -61.09 49.27 -50.19
N ALA A 296 -60.64 48.61 -51.28
CA ALA A 296 -61.03 48.92 -52.68
C ALA A 296 -60.28 48.08 -53.75
N LEU A 297 -61.07 47.35 -54.54
CA LEU A 297 -61.08 47.22 -56.02
C LEU A 297 -59.77 47.32 -56.83
N GLY A 298 -59.54 46.33 -57.71
CA GLY A 298 -58.84 46.60 -58.99
C GLY A 298 -58.27 45.40 -59.75
N ARG A 299 -59.09 44.88 -60.69
CA ARG A 299 -58.79 44.05 -61.89
C ARG A 299 -58.46 42.57 -61.73
#